data_AF-A0A975EXE1-F1
#
_entry.id   AF-A0A975EXE1-F1
#
_cell.length_a   1.000
_cell.length_b   1.000
_cell.length_c   1.000
_cell.angle_alpha   90.00
_cell.angle_beta   90.00
_cell.angle_gamma   90.00
#
_symmetry.space_group_name_H-M   'P 1'
#
loop_
_entity.id
_entity.type
_entity.pdbx_description
1 polymer ?
#
loop_
_entity_poly.entity_id
_entity_poly.type
_entity_poly.pdbx_seq_one_letter_code
_entity_poly.pdbx_strand_id
1 'polypeptide(L)' 'MENVKGPILLATLYLVLYALSPFLGIVPLTSLLFFLSPIPVFWMVYKVLKDGVESDKRWEDGHFYDHP' A
#
# COMPACT_ATOMS: atom_id res chain seq x y z
N MET A 1 -0.86 14.29 -3.59
CA MET A 1 -0.14 13.30 -2.72
C MET A 1 -0.51 13.39 -1.25
N GLU A 2 -0.89 14.55 -0.68
CA GLU A 2 -1.16 14.67 0.77
C GLU A 2 -2.24 13.72 1.29
N ASN A 3 -3.30 13.49 0.52
CA ASN A 3 -4.42 12.63 0.91
C ASN A 3 -4.08 11.12 0.95
N VAL A 4 -2.98 10.70 0.32
CA VAL A 4 -2.58 9.29 0.19
C VAL A 4 -1.43 8.92 1.13
N LYS A 5 -0.75 9.91 1.75
CA LYS A 5 0.38 9.69 2.68
C LYS A 5 -0.01 8.86 3.89
N GLY A 6 -1.18 9.13 4.49
CA GLY A 6 -1.69 8.38 5.65
C GLY A 6 -1.89 6.89 5.37
N PRO A 7 -2.64 6.53 4.30
CA PRO A 7 -2.77 5.14 3.87
C PRO A 7 -1.44 4.43 3.60
N ILE A 8 -0.49 5.11 2.92
CA ILE A 8 0.84 4.57 2.65
C ILE A 8 1.60 4.29 3.95
N LEU A 9 1.57 5.23 4.90
CA LEU A 9 2.27 5.10 6.19
C LEU A 9 1.73 3.93 7.01
N LEU A 10 0.40 3.78 7.08
CA LEU A 10 -0.25 2.68 7.79
C LEU A 10 0.02 1.32 7.14
N ALA A 11 -0.01 1.24 5.80
CA ALA A 11 0.35 0.03 5.08
C ALA A 11 1.83 -0.33 5.28
N THR A 12 2.71 0.66 5.32
CA THR A 12 4.14 0.47 5.59
C THR A 12 4.38 -0.03 7.00
N LEU A 13 3.73 0.59 8.00
CA LEU A 13 3.82 0.18 9.39
C LEU A 13 3.33 -1.27 9.57
N TYR A 14 2.21 -1.61 8.94
CA TYR A 14 1.69 -2.97 8.92
C TYR A 14 2.72 -3.96 8.35
N LEU A 15 3.35 -3.61 7.23
CA LEU A 15 4.37 -4.44 6.59
C LEU A 15 5.59 -4.63 7.49
N VAL A 16 6.04 -3.59 8.19
CA VAL A 16 7.13 -3.65 9.16
C VAL A 16 6.77 -4.58 10.32
N LEU A 17 5.56 -4.47 10.88
CA LEU A 17 5.10 -5.37 11.94
C LEU A 17 5.05 -6.83 11.46
N TYR A 18 4.55 -7.05 10.25
CA TYR A 18 4.55 -8.38 9.63
C TYR A 18 5.97 -8.92 9.44
N ALA A 19 6.89 -8.12 8.90
CA ALA A 19 8.27 -8.52 8.66
C ALA A 19 9.04 -8.81 9.96
N LEU A 20 8.74 -8.08 11.04
CA LEU A 20 9.36 -8.29 12.35
C LEU A 20 8.74 -9.47 13.11
N SER A 21 7.48 -9.82 12.84
CA SER A 21 6.75 -10.83 13.61
C SER A 21 7.41 -12.22 13.71
N PRO A 22 8.10 -12.76 12.68
CA PRO A 22 8.78 -14.05 12.79
C PRO A 22 9.95 -14.03 13.77
N PHE A 23 10.64 -12.88 13.90
CA PHE A 23 11.79 -12.73 14.80
C PHE A 23 11.39 -12.67 16.28
N LEU A 24 10.10 -12.43 16.57
CA LEU A 24 9.56 -12.46 17.93
C LEU A 24 9.22 -13.89 18.39
N GLY A 25 9.28 -14.89 17.50
CA GLY A 25 8.96 -16.28 17.81
C GLY A 25 7.47 -16.57 18.05
N ILE A 26 6.59 -15.59 17.83
CA ILE A 26 5.14 -15.72 18.04
C ILE A 26 4.49 -16.17 16.73
N VAL A 27 4.50 -17.49 16.50
CA VAL A 27 3.92 -18.10 15.28
C VAL A 27 2.46 -17.68 15.04
N PRO A 28 1.55 -17.68 16.05
CA PRO A 28 0.16 -17.27 15.84
C PRO A 28 0.02 -15.83 15.34
N LEU A 29 0.90 -14.92 15.78
CA LEU A 29 0.89 -13.52 15.36
C LEU A 29 1.27 -13.38 13.89
N THR A 30 2.28 -14.12 13.44
CA THR A 30 2.71 -14.12 12.04
C THR A 30 1.59 -14.61 11.12
N SER A 31 0.92 -15.70 11.50
CA SER A 31 -0.22 -16.23 10.74
C SER A 31 -1.43 -15.29 10.73
N LEU A 32 -1.71 -14.62 11.86
CA LEU A 32 -2.77 -13.63 11.95
C LEU A 32 -2.49 -12.42 11.03
N LEU A 33 -1.26 -11.90 11.06
CA LEU A 33 -0.85 -10.82 10.17
C LEU A 33 -0.87 -11.27 8.70
N PHE A 34 -0.48 -12.50 8.39
CA PHE A 34 -0.65 -13.01 7.02
C PHE A 34 -2.13 -13.01 6.58
N PHE A 35 -3.03 -13.52 7.43
CA PHE A 35 -4.47 -13.60 7.14
C PHE A 35 -5.12 -12.21 6.98
N LEU A 36 -4.69 -11.23 7.78
CA LEU A 36 -5.21 -9.86 7.72
C LEU A 36 -4.59 -9.03 6.59
N SER A 37 -3.53 -9.51 5.93
CA SER A 37 -2.79 -8.75 4.91
C SER A 37 -3.62 -8.23 3.73
N PRO A 38 -4.72 -8.86 3.30
CA PRO A 38 -5.55 -8.29 2.25
C PRO A 38 -6.22 -6.97 2.66
N ILE A 39 -6.50 -6.76 3.95
CA ILE A 39 -7.22 -5.58 4.45
C ILE A 39 -6.47 -4.27 4.13
N PRO A 40 -5.21 -4.07 4.54
CA PRO A 40 -4.48 -2.85 4.21
C PRO A 40 -4.29 -2.67 2.69
N VAL A 41 -4.19 -3.76 1.92
CA VAL A 41 -4.08 -3.71 0.45
C VAL A 41 -5.37 -3.18 -0.17
N PHE A 42 -6.52 -3.77 0.14
CA PHE A 42 -7.82 -3.31 -0.37
C PHE A 42 -8.10 -1.87 0.05
N TRP A 43 -7.76 -1.52 1.28
CA TRP A 43 -7.94 -0.16 1.78
C TRP A 43 -7.06 0.85 1.03
N MET A 44 -5.79 0.53 0.75
CA MET A 44 -4.92 1.36 -0.08
C MET A 44 -5.48 1.54 -1.48
N VAL A 45 -5.89 0.46 -2.14
CA VAL A 45 -6.48 0.51 -3.49
C VAL A 45 -7.71 1.42 -3.48
N TYR A 46 -8.63 1.22 -2.53
CA TYR A 46 -9.81 2.07 -2.39
C TYR A 46 -9.44 3.55 -2.19
N LYS A 47 -8.47 3.83 -1.34
CA LYS A 47 -8.02 5.19 -1.05
C LYS A 47 -7.36 5.87 -2.24
N VAL A 48 -6.55 5.14 -3.01
CA VAL A 48 -5.94 5.65 -4.24
C VAL A 48 -7.01 5.94 -5.29
N LEU A 49 -7.98 5.03 -5.47
CA LEU A 49 -9.06 5.22 -6.45
C LEU A 49 -10.00 6.38 -6.09
N LYS A 50 -10.23 6.62 -4.79
CA LYS A 50 -11.16 7.65 -4.33
C LYS A 50 -10.52 9.02 -4.16
N ASP A 51 -9.33 9.06 -3.57
CA ASP A 51 -8.67 10.29 -3.11
C ASP A 51 -7.41 10.62 -3.95
N GLY A 52 -7.09 9.79 -4.95
CA GLY A 52 -6.00 10.01 -5.89
C GLY A 52 -6.29 11.15 -6.86
N VAL A 53 -5.24 11.86 -7.27
CA VAL A 53 -5.34 12.87 -8.33
C VAL A 53 -5.30 12.12 -9.65
N GLU A 54 -6.27 12.39 -10.52
CA GLU A 54 -6.28 11.83 -11.87
C GLU A 54 -5.04 12.29 -12.64
N SER A 55 -4.49 11.41 -13.47
CA SER A 55 -3.37 11.78 -14.34
C SER A 55 -3.89 12.71 -15.43
N ASP A 56 -3.32 13.91 -15.55
CA ASP A 56 -3.60 14.83 -16.66
C ASP A 56 -3.12 14.28 -18.03
N LYS A 57 -2.32 13.21 -18.02
CA LYS A 57 -1.83 12.53 -19.22
C LYS A 57 -2.73 11.38 -19.65
N ARG A 58 -2.97 11.28 -20.95
CA ARG A 58 -3.71 10.17 -21.57
C ARG A 58 -2.77 9.05 -21.93
N TRP A 59 -3.32 7.84 -22.02
CA TRP A 59 -2.59 6.65 -22.45
C TRP A 59 -2.05 6.77 -23.88
N GLU A 60 -2.76 7.52 -24.73
CA GLU A 60 -2.42 7.75 -26.14
C GLU A 60 -1.21 8.69 -26.32
N ASP A 61 -0.83 9.43 -25.27
CA ASP A 61 0.23 10.44 -25.35
C ASP A 61 1.64 9.82 -25.29
N GLY A 62 1.78 8.50 -25.14
CA GLY A 62 3.06 7.78 -25.22
C GLY A 62 4.05 8.04 -24.06
N HIS A 63 3.76 8.99 -23.17
CA HIS A 63 4.67 9.47 -22.12
C HIS A 63 4.86 8.55 -20.91
N PHE A 64 4.45 7.29 -20.97
CA PHE A 64 4.46 6.40 -19.79
C PHE A 64 5.88 6.06 -19.30
N TYR A 65 6.89 6.20 -20.17
CA TYR A 65 8.31 5.93 -19.88
C TYR A 65 9.25 7.09 -20.20
N ASP A 66 8.71 8.26 -20.56
CA ASP A 66 9.53 9.42 -20.87
C ASP A 66 10.02 10.05 -19.55
N HIS A 67 11.24 9.69 -19.17
CA HIS A 67 12.00 10.41 -18.15
C HIS A 67 12.41 11.80 -18.69
N PRO A 68 12.56 12.82 -17.81
CA PRO A 68 13.05 14.14 -18.21
C PRO A 68 14.46 14.10 -18.83
#